data_AF-A0AAE4KXW6-F1
#
_entry.id   AF-A0AAE4KXW6-F1
#
_cell.length_a   1.000
_cell.length_b   1.000
_cell.length_c   1.000
_cell.angle_alpha   90.00
_cell.angle_beta   90.00
_cell.angle_gamma   90.00
#
_symmetry.space_group_name_H-M   'P 1'
#
loop_
_entity.id
_entity.type
_entity.pdbx_description
1 polymer ?
#
loop_
_entity_poly.entity_id
_entity_poly.type
_entity_poly.pdbx_seq_one_letter_code
_entity_poly.pdbx_strand_id
1 'polypeptide(L)' 'FTVKPEKFSLDRSERWFLKQVAPTLKLLQEADRILGRDFVQEGIDNAELNDEQQNYLEWMGTSGGKIA' A
#
# COMPACT_ATOMS: atom_id res chain seq x y z
N PHE A 1 -29.40 4.53 1.40
CA PHE A 1 -28.50 3.48 1.89
C PHE A 1 -27.21 4.13 2.35
N THR A 2 -26.94 4.16 3.65
CA THR A 2 -25.65 4.63 4.19
C THR A 2 -24.69 3.45 4.22
N VAL A 3 -23.77 3.41 3.26
CA VAL A 3 -22.65 2.46 3.30
C VAL A 3 -21.72 2.97 4.40
N LYS A 4 -21.69 2.27 5.54
CA LYS A 4 -20.66 2.53 6.55
C LYS A 4 -19.31 2.27 5.87
N PRO A 5 -18.31 3.17 5.99
CA PRO A 5 -17.01 2.92 5.42
C PRO A 5 -16.48 1.61 6.02
N GLU A 6 -16.15 0.66 5.15
CA GLU A 6 -15.39 -0.52 5.55
C GLU A 6 -14.12 -0.04 6.26
N LYS A 7 -13.81 -0.64 7.41
CA LYS A 7 -12.58 -0.36 8.16
C LYS A 7 -11.36 -0.66 7.28
N PHE A 8 -10.25 0.04 7.52
CA PHE A 8 -8.97 -0.28 6.91
C PHE A 8 -8.60 -1.76 7.15
N SER A 9 -8.19 -2.46 6.09
CA SER A 9 -7.76 -3.86 6.15
C SER A 9 -6.70 -4.14 5.10
N LEU A 10 -5.86 -5.14 5.35
CA LEU A 10 -4.83 -5.59 4.42
C LEU A 10 -5.42 -6.05 3.09
N ASP A 11 -6.44 -6.91 3.12
CA ASP A 11 -7.13 -7.41 1.90
C ASP A 11 -7.68 -6.27 1.02
N ARG A 12 -8.22 -5.22 1.65
CA ARG A 12 -8.73 -4.06 0.91
C ARG A 12 -7.60 -3.27 0.27
N SER A 13 -6.51 -3.06 1.01
CA SER A 13 -5.30 -2.38 0.51
C SER A 13 -4.69 -3.15 -0.66
N GLU A 14 -4.58 -4.48 -0.56
CA GLU A 14 -4.09 -5.35 -1.64
C GLU A 14 -4.99 -5.27 -2.89
N ARG A 15 -6.31 -5.37 -2.72
CA ARG A 15 -7.26 -5.25 -3.84
C ARG A 15 -7.20 -3.89 -4.52
N TRP A 16 -7.08 -2.82 -3.74
CA TRP A 16 -6.93 -1.48 -4.29
C TRP A 16 -5.60 -1.34 -5.04
N PHE A 17 -4.50 -1.81 -4.45
CA PHE A 17 -3.18 -1.81 -5.08
C PHE A 17 -3.20 -2.53 -6.43
N LEU A 18 -3.69 -3.77 -6.47
CA LEU A 18 -3.75 -4.56 -7.70
C LEU A 18 -4.59 -3.88 -8.79
N LYS A 19 -5.70 -3.24 -8.41
CA LYS A 19 -6.61 -2.60 -9.37
C LYS A 19 -6.17 -1.22 -9.83
N GLN A 20 -5.56 -0.43 -8.95
CA GLN A 20 -5.35 1.01 -9.17
C GLN A 20 -3.88 1.38 -9.36
N VAL A 21 -2.95 0.67 -8.71
CA VAL A 21 -1.55 1.08 -8.61
C VAL A 21 -0.62 0.15 -9.39
N ALA A 22 -0.83 -1.17 -9.33
CA ALA A 22 0.11 -2.15 -9.87
C ALA A 22 0.48 -1.97 -11.35
N PRO A 23 -0.45 -1.64 -12.28
CA PRO A 23 -0.08 -1.41 -13.69
C PRO A 23 0.86 -0.21 -13.87
N THR A 24 0.56 0.91 -13.20
CA THR A 24 1.37 2.13 -13.27
C THR A 24 2.72 1.93 -12.59
N LEU A 25 2.75 1.26 -11.44
CA LEU A 25 4.00 0.92 -10.76
C LEU A 25 4.91 0.07 -11.66
N LYS A 26 4.36 -0.94 -12.33
CA LYS A 26 5.10 -1.78 -13.27
C LYS A 26 5.67 -0.96 -14.43
N LEU A 27 4.89 -0.04 -15.01
CA LEU A 27 5.36 0.87 -16.05
C LEU A 27 6.55 1.71 -15.57
N LEU A 28 6.44 2.30 -14.38
CA LEU A 28 7.48 3.16 -13.83
C LEU A 28 8.76 2.39 -13.53
N GLN A 29 8.68 1.17 -13.00
CA GLN A 29 9.84 0.31 -12.78
C GLN A 29 10.57 -0.05 -14.09
N GLU A 30 9.82 -0.33 -15.17
CA GLU A 30 10.43 -0.58 -16.48
C GLU A 30 11.06 0.68 -17.06
N ALA A 31 10.42 1.84 -16.89
CA ALA A 31 10.98 3.13 -17.31
C ALA A 31 12.27 3.46 -16.53
N ASP A 32 12.30 3.19 -15.23
CA ASP A 32 13.46 3.38 -14.36
C ASP A 32 14.66 2.56 -14.86
N ARG A 33 14.43 1.29 -15.21
CA ARG A 33 15.44 0.40 -15.80
C ARG A 33 15.97 0.90 -17.15
N ILE A 34 15.09 1.41 -18.03
CA ILE A 34 15.49 1.92 -19.36
C ILE A 34 16.29 3.21 -19.24
N LEU A 35 15.89 4.09 -18.32
CA LEU A 35 16.45 5.43 -18.16
C LEU A 35 17.64 5.48 -17.19
N GLY A 36 17.92 4.40 -16.46
CA GLY A 36 18.99 4.36 -15.46
C GLY A 36 18.73 5.29 -14.27
N ARG A 37 17.48 5.37 -13.82
CA ARG A 37 17.02 6.18 -12.68
C ARG A 37 16.33 5.29 -11.64
N ASP A 38 16.06 5.83 -10.46
CA ASP A 38 15.47 5.06 -9.34
C ASP A 38 14.24 5.75 -8.71
N PHE A 39 13.40 6.35 -9.56
CA PHE A 39 12.27 7.18 -9.13
C PHE A 39 11.28 6.42 -8.24
N VAL A 40 10.98 5.15 -8.56
CA VAL A 40 10.04 4.34 -7.78
C VAL A 40 10.58 4.07 -6.38
N GLN A 41 11.84 3.67 -6.25
CA GLN A 41 12.43 3.36 -4.95
C GLN A 41 12.59 4.62 -4.11
N GLU A 42 13.09 5.72 -4.69
CA GLU A 42 13.17 7.01 -4.02
C GLU A 42 11.79 7.46 -3.50
N GLY A 43 10.73 7.27 -4.29
CA GLY A 43 9.37 7.59 -3.88
C GLY A 43 8.86 6.74 -2.71
N ILE A 44 9.21 5.45 -2.67
CA ILE A 44 8.85 4.54 -1.57
C ILE A 44 9.62 4.89 -0.30
N ASP A 45 10.93 5.16 -0.42
CA ASP A 45 11.80 5.46 0.72
C ASP A 45 11.41 6.78 1.42
N ASN A 46 10.88 7.74 0.66
CA ASN A 46 10.39 9.01 1.19
C ASN A 46 8.91 8.98 1.62
N ALA A 47 8.18 7.88 1.40
CA ALA A 47 6.78 7.79 1.76
C ALA A 47 6.61 7.54 3.26
N GLU A 48 5.77 8.35 3.91
CA GLU A 48 5.41 8.17 5.31
C GLU A 48 4.05 7.49 5.45
N LEU A 49 3.95 6.54 6.38
CA LEU A 49 2.66 5.96 6.77
C LEU A 49 1.86 6.97 7.57
N ASN A 50 0.58 7.12 7.28
CA ASN A 50 -0.32 7.94 8.09
C ASN A 50 -0.76 7.23 9.38
N ASP A 51 -1.37 7.98 10.30
CA ASP A 51 -1.82 7.47 11.61
C ASP A 51 -2.71 6.23 11.51
N GLU A 52 -3.62 6.15 10.54
CA GLU A 52 -4.50 4.98 10.35
C GLU A 52 -3.70 3.73 9.95
N GLN A 53 -2.74 3.89 9.05
CA GLN A 53 -1.85 2.83 8.58
C GLN A 53 -0.90 2.37 9.69
N GLN A 54 -0.33 3.30 10.45
CA GLN A 54 0.53 3.01 11.59
C GLN A 54 -0.23 2.23 12.67
N ASN A 55 -1.39 2.73 13.10
CA ASN A 55 -2.25 2.06 14.09
C ASN A 55 -2.65 0.64 13.64
N TYR A 56 -2.91 0.45 12.34
CA TYR A 56 -3.24 -0.86 11.80
C TYR A 56 -2.04 -1.84 11.88
N LEU A 57 -0.83 -1.37 11.58
CA LEU A 57 0.37 -2.19 11.70
C LEU A 57 0.67 -2.57 13.16
N GLU A 58 0.52 -1.63 14.09
CA GLU A 58 0.67 -1.90 15.53
C GLU A 58 -0.34 -2.94 16.02
N TRP A 59 -1.61 -2.79 15.62
CA TRP A 59 -2.65 -3.77 15.92
C TRP A 59 -2.32 -5.15 15.34
N MET A 60 -1.85 -5.20 14.10
CA MET A 60 -1.45 -6.45 13.43
C MET A 60 -0.30 -7.14 14.17
N GLY A 61 0.72 -6.38 14.58
CA GLY A 61 1.90 -6.88 15.29
C GLY A 61 1.62 -7.34 16.72
N THR A 62 0.67 -6.72 17.42
CA THR A 62 0.31 -7.05 18.81
C THR A 62 -0.74 -8.16 18.92
N SER A 63 -1.67 -8.26 17.97
CA SER A 63 -2.81 -9.20 18.03
C SER A 63 -2.56 -10.55 17.37
N GLY A 64 -1.35 -10.81 16.86
CA GLY A 64 -0.96 -12.11 16.30
C GLY A 64 -1.68 -12.48 15.00
N GLY A 65 -2.13 -11.50 14.21
CA GLY A 65 -2.67 -11.73 12.87
C GLY A 65 -3.85 -12.71 12.79
N LYS A 66 -4.63 -12.91 13.87
CA LYS A 66 -5.87 -13.70 13.78
C LYS A 66 -6.96 -12.86 13.16
N ILE A 67 -7.04 -12.96 11.84
CA ILE A 67 -8.27 -12.81 11.08
C ILE A 67 -9.27 -13.79 11.72
N ALA A 68 -10.23 -13.25 12.48
CA ALA A 68 -11.35 -14.01 13.03
C ALA A 68 -12.34 -14.37 11.92
#